data_AF-A0A2B7ZA61-F1
#
_entry.id   AF-A0A2B7ZA61-F1
#
_cell.length_a   1.000
_cell.length_b   1.000
_cell.length_c   1.000
_cell.angle_alpha   90.00
_cell.angle_beta   90.00
_cell.angle_gamma   90.00
#
_symmetry.space_group_name_H-M   'P 1'
#
loop_
_entity.id
_entity.type
_entity.pdbx_description
1 polymer ?
#
loop_
_entity_poly.entity_id
_entity_poly.type
_entity_poly.pdbx_seq_one_letter_code
_entity_poly.pdbx_strand_id
1 'polypeptide(L)'
;MTFLSSTKTSRLVTTSFSFFLPFAISLILFSPVSASLSNGRQSEAVRTVHQFPSHLENIAEIAEGVFAVVNGILNLETFKPIGNFTVWHVEMMAHGATVNDIARLPDAGLPNGLTVTVTSLVTTAGPIVLVANSFAGCVWKVNTETAAITKSIDDQSMKAGDMSPIATNSDNALVKVSHGSEVAAVSVDSQLMGLIAAHFGRTEDNYRTLYVAANQERVVAVQVDSLSR
;
A
#
# COMPACT_ATOMS: atom_id res chain seq x y z
N MET A 1 54.75 14.09 -58.85
CA MET A 1 54.88 12.94 -57.93
C MET A 1 55.51 13.49 -56.67
N THR A 2 54.85 13.63 -55.51
CA THR A 2 53.94 12.70 -54.81
C THR A 2 53.03 13.53 -53.90
N PHE A 3 51.72 13.25 -53.87
CA PHE A 3 50.78 13.87 -52.92
C PHE A 3 50.80 13.08 -51.61
N LEU A 4 51.09 13.75 -50.49
CA LEU A 4 50.87 13.23 -49.14
C LEU A 4 49.57 13.83 -48.59
N SER A 5 48.54 12.99 -48.47
CA SER A 5 47.28 13.30 -47.81
C SER A 5 47.43 13.12 -46.30
N SER A 6 47.11 14.17 -45.53
CA SER A 6 47.08 14.15 -44.06
C SER A 6 45.62 14.07 -43.61
N THR A 7 45.21 12.90 -43.14
CA THR A 7 43.91 12.68 -42.49
C THR A 7 44.00 13.07 -41.01
N LYS A 8 43.26 14.12 -40.64
CA LYS A 8 43.13 14.60 -39.26
C LYS A 8 42.04 13.78 -38.55
N THR A 9 42.43 12.84 -37.69
CA THR A 9 41.52 12.04 -36.87
C THR A 9 41.07 12.85 -35.66
N SER A 10 39.85 13.38 -35.66
CA SER A 10 39.21 13.94 -34.47
C SER A 10 38.70 12.81 -33.58
N ARG A 11 39.36 12.56 -32.45
CA ARG A 11 38.85 11.68 -31.39
C ARG A 11 37.77 12.43 -30.60
N LEU A 12 36.52 11.96 -30.70
CA LEU A 12 35.48 12.28 -29.72
C LEU A 12 35.90 11.63 -28.39
N VAL A 13 36.10 12.46 -27.36
CA VAL A 13 36.20 12.00 -25.98
C VAL A 13 34.78 11.98 -25.43
N THR A 14 34.17 10.80 -25.36
CA THR A 14 32.87 10.60 -24.73
C THR A 14 33.11 10.40 -23.25
N THR A 15 32.91 11.45 -22.45
CA THR A 15 32.88 11.35 -20.99
C THR A 15 31.58 10.65 -20.56
N SER A 16 31.68 9.37 -20.22
CA SER A 16 30.58 8.62 -19.61
C SER A 16 30.37 9.11 -18.17
N PHE A 17 29.25 9.80 -17.92
CA PHE A 17 28.75 10.05 -16.56
C PHE A 17 28.00 8.81 -16.09
N SER A 18 28.58 8.08 -15.14
CA SER A 18 27.88 7.02 -14.42
C SER A 18 26.94 7.65 -13.39
N PHE A 19 25.64 7.69 -13.70
CA PHE A 19 24.62 7.93 -12.69
C PHE A 19 24.45 6.65 -11.85
N PHE A 20 24.82 6.72 -10.58
CA PHE A 20 24.41 5.75 -9.57
C PHE A 20 22.92 5.98 -9.28
N LEU A 21 22.04 5.07 -9.73
CA LEU A 21 20.67 4.95 -9.22
C LEU A 21 20.67 3.91 -8.09
N PRO A 22 20.41 4.27 -6.81
CA PRO A 22 20.22 3.30 -5.76
C PRO A 22 18.72 3.04 -5.54
N PHE A 23 18.03 2.45 -6.52
CA PHE A 23 16.75 1.80 -6.26
C PHE A 23 16.65 0.56 -7.16
N ALA A 24 17.27 -0.52 -6.69
CA ALA A 24 16.94 -1.86 -7.16
C ALA A 24 15.51 -2.15 -6.70
N ILE A 25 14.54 -1.94 -7.58
CA ILE A 25 13.24 -2.58 -7.46
C ILE A 25 13.51 -4.07 -7.71
N SER A 26 13.54 -4.83 -6.62
CA SER A 26 13.64 -6.27 -6.66
C SER A 26 12.36 -6.82 -7.28
N LEU A 27 12.39 -7.08 -8.59
CA LEU A 27 11.39 -7.89 -9.28
C LEU A 27 11.54 -9.33 -8.79
N ILE A 28 10.91 -9.65 -7.66
CA ILE A 28 10.84 -11.05 -7.21
C ILE A 28 9.81 -11.74 -8.09
N LEU A 29 10.28 -12.35 -9.19
CA LEU A 29 9.54 -13.38 -9.90
C LEU A 29 9.41 -14.58 -8.95
N PHE A 30 8.36 -14.57 -8.13
CA PHE A 30 7.97 -15.78 -7.41
C PHE A 30 7.50 -16.78 -8.47
N SER A 31 8.12 -17.96 -8.47
CA SER A 31 7.54 -19.12 -9.17
C SER A 31 6.15 -19.35 -8.57
N PRO A 32 5.12 -19.70 -9.37
CA PRO A 32 3.80 -19.96 -8.83
C PRO A 32 3.89 -21.15 -7.87
N VAL A 33 3.83 -20.88 -6.57
CA VAL A 33 3.55 -21.91 -5.58
C VAL A 33 2.07 -22.21 -5.76
N SER A 34 1.78 -23.29 -6.48
CA SER A 34 0.43 -23.84 -6.57
C SER A 34 -0.01 -24.28 -5.17
N ALA A 35 -0.63 -23.36 -4.43
CA ALA A 35 -1.35 -23.72 -3.21
C ALA A 35 -2.59 -24.50 -3.63
N SER A 36 -2.64 -25.77 -3.24
CA SER A 36 -3.81 -26.64 -3.43
C SER A 36 -5.00 -26.03 -2.67
N LEU A 37 -6.04 -25.62 -3.41
CA LEU A 37 -7.33 -25.19 -2.85
C LEU A 37 -7.95 -26.37 -2.10
N SER A 38 -7.82 -26.39 -0.77
CA SER A 38 -8.62 -27.31 0.05
C SER A 38 -10.07 -26.84 0.02
N ASN A 39 -10.98 -27.69 -0.48
CA ASN A 39 -12.41 -27.45 -0.61
C ASN A 39 -13.05 -26.71 0.59
N GLY A 40 -13.50 -25.48 0.34
CA GLY A 40 -14.83 -24.99 0.73
C GLY A 40 -15.15 -24.75 2.20
N ARG A 41 -14.20 -24.85 3.14
CA ARG A 41 -14.41 -24.39 4.51
C ARG A 41 -13.84 -22.99 4.64
N GLN A 42 -14.70 -21.96 4.65
CA GLN A 42 -14.30 -20.65 5.19
C GLN A 42 -13.70 -20.91 6.57
N SER A 43 -12.43 -20.61 6.71
CA SER A 43 -11.77 -20.77 8.00
C SER A 43 -12.44 -19.83 8.98
N GLU A 44 -12.84 -20.30 10.17
CA GLU A 44 -13.27 -19.40 11.26
C GLU A 44 -12.18 -18.36 11.62
N ALA A 45 -10.95 -18.54 11.12
CA ALA A 45 -9.85 -17.61 11.25
C ALA A 45 -9.93 -16.36 10.36
N VAL A 46 -10.85 -16.33 9.37
CA VAL A 46 -10.96 -15.25 8.38
C VAL A 46 -12.40 -14.73 8.35
N ARG A 47 -12.59 -13.45 8.68
CA ARG A 47 -13.92 -12.81 8.69
C ARG A 47 -13.86 -11.40 8.13
N THR A 48 -14.80 -11.06 7.26
CA THR A 48 -15.06 -9.68 6.84
C THR A 48 -15.58 -8.86 8.03
N VAL A 49 -14.95 -7.73 8.32
CA VAL A 49 -15.39 -6.80 9.37
C VAL A 49 -16.21 -5.64 8.84
N HIS A 50 -15.96 -5.22 7.60
CA HIS A 50 -16.70 -4.17 6.89
C HIS A 50 -16.52 -4.28 5.37
N GLN A 51 -17.48 -3.73 4.62
CA GLN A 51 -17.49 -3.62 3.16
C GLN A 51 -17.65 -2.14 2.79
N PHE A 52 -16.63 -1.56 2.15
CA PHE A 52 -16.62 -0.17 1.70
C PHE A 52 -17.38 0.01 0.39
N PRO A 53 -17.83 1.24 0.05
CA PRO A 53 -18.53 1.51 -1.21
C PRO A 53 -17.60 1.64 -2.43
N SER A 54 -16.28 1.54 -2.25
CA SER A 54 -15.28 1.68 -3.31
C SER A 54 -13.96 1.00 -2.93
N HIS A 55 -13.06 0.86 -3.90
CA HIS A 55 -11.79 0.14 -3.76
C HIS A 55 -10.93 0.68 -2.61
N LEU A 56 -10.35 -0.24 -1.84
CA LEU A 56 -9.41 0.10 -0.78
C LEU A 56 -8.02 0.33 -1.38
N GLU A 57 -7.27 1.25 -0.81
CA GLU A 57 -5.89 1.53 -1.23
C GLU A 57 -4.90 1.25 -0.10
N ASN A 58 -5.29 1.53 1.15
CA ASN A 58 -4.39 1.37 2.28
C ASN A 58 -5.11 1.35 3.64
N ILE A 59 -4.40 0.89 4.68
CA ILE A 59 -4.90 0.83 6.07
C ILE A 59 -3.75 1.02 7.06
N ALA A 60 -4.01 1.76 8.14
CA ALA A 60 -3.05 1.97 9.22
C ALA A 60 -3.76 2.18 10.56
N GLU A 61 -3.25 1.61 11.64
CA GLU A 61 -3.82 1.76 12.98
C GLU A 61 -3.46 3.13 13.58
N ILE A 62 -4.47 3.92 13.95
CA ILE A 62 -4.34 5.27 14.53
C ILE A 62 -4.48 5.30 16.06
N ALA A 63 -5.21 4.33 16.62
CA ALA A 63 -5.32 4.05 18.05
C ALA A 63 -5.66 2.56 18.24
N GLU A 64 -5.64 2.07 19.47
CA GLU A 64 -5.98 0.68 19.79
C GLU A 64 -7.35 0.29 19.20
N GLY A 65 -7.34 -0.65 18.25
CA GLY A 65 -8.55 -1.11 17.57
C GLY A 65 -9.16 -0.10 16.59
N VAL A 66 -8.51 1.03 16.34
CA VAL A 66 -9.00 2.10 15.46
C VAL A 66 -8.04 2.30 14.29
N PHE A 67 -8.55 2.24 13.08
CA PHE A 67 -7.80 2.30 11.84
C PHE A 67 -8.22 3.49 11.00
N ALA A 68 -7.24 4.11 10.34
CA ALA A 68 -7.47 4.92 9.16
C ALA A 68 -7.43 4.01 7.92
N VAL A 69 -8.44 4.11 7.05
CA VAL A 69 -8.52 3.38 5.79
C VAL A 69 -8.67 4.36 4.64
N VAL A 70 -7.92 4.19 3.55
CA VAL A 70 -8.11 4.99 2.34
C VAL A 70 -8.88 4.18 1.32
N ASN A 71 -9.93 4.77 0.76
CA ASN A 71 -10.67 4.20 -0.36
C ASN A 71 -10.90 5.22 -1.48
N GLY A 72 -11.22 4.72 -2.66
CA GLY A 72 -11.58 5.55 -3.81
C GLY A 72 -11.81 4.71 -5.06
N ILE A 73 -11.97 5.39 -6.19
CA ILE A 73 -12.14 4.74 -7.48
C ILE A 73 -11.14 5.36 -8.44
N LEU A 74 -10.33 4.51 -9.07
CA LEU A 74 -9.45 4.89 -10.16
C LEU A 74 -9.97 4.28 -11.47
N ASN A 75 -10.15 5.10 -12.49
CA ASN A 75 -10.39 4.60 -13.84
C ASN A 75 -9.06 4.07 -14.39
N LEU A 76 -8.94 2.74 -14.56
CA LEU A 76 -7.69 2.10 -14.99
C LEU A 76 -7.34 2.33 -16.47
N GLU A 77 -8.29 2.74 -17.30
CA GLU A 77 -8.02 3.08 -18.71
C GLU A 77 -7.35 4.46 -18.84
N THR A 78 -7.74 5.39 -17.97
CA THR A 78 -7.28 6.78 -18.02
C THR A 78 -6.34 7.16 -16.88
N PHE A 79 -6.17 6.28 -15.89
CA PHE A 79 -5.45 6.50 -14.64
C PHE A 79 -5.90 7.78 -13.91
N LYS A 80 -7.18 8.11 -13.99
CA LYS A 80 -7.79 9.27 -13.33
C LYS A 80 -8.75 8.87 -12.22
N PRO A 81 -8.80 9.61 -11.10
CA PRO A 81 -9.76 9.36 -10.05
C PRO A 81 -11.19 9.62 -10.53
N ILE A 82 -12.13 8.78 -10.09
CA ILE A 82 -13.57 9.01 -10.21
C ILE A 82 -14.05 9.53 -8.84
N GLY A 83 -14.20 10.85 -8.71
CA GLY A 83 -14.49 11.50 -7.43
C GLY A 83 -13.24 11.68 -6.56
N ASN A 84 -13.45 11.86 -5.26
CA ASN A 84 -12.35 12.03 -4.30
C ASN A 84 -12.04 10.70 -3.60
N PHE A 85 -10.76 10.47 -3.33
CA PHE A 85 -10.35 9.47 -2.34
C PHE A 85 -10.75 9.95 -0.94
N THR A 86 -11.17 9.03 -0.09
CA THR A 86 -11.64 9.32 1.27
C THR A 86 -10.81 8.56 2.28
N VAL A 87 -10.41 9.25 3.35
CA VAL A 87 -9.81 8.64 4.54
C VAL A 87 -10.96 8.37 5.52
N TRP A 88 -11.09 7.14 5.96
CA TRP A 88 -12.14 6.65 6.84
C TRP A 88 -11.58 6.32 8.22
N HIS A 89 -12.37 6.61 9.24
CA HIS A 89 -12.18 6.12 10.61
C HIS A 89 -12.91 4.79 10.73
N VAL A 90 -12.19 3.74 11.16
CA VAL A 90 -12.72 2.39 11.30
C VAL A 90 -12.37 1.88 12.69
N GLU A 91 -13.36 1.82 13.57
CA GLU A 91 -13.19 1.27 14.91
C GLU A 91 -13.69 -0.18 14.92
N MET A 92 -12.77 -1.10 15.21
CA MET A 92 -12.98 -2.54 15.18
C MET A 92 -13.68 -2.99 16.47
N MET A 93 -14.75 -3.76 16.30
CA MET A 93 -15.56 -4.31 17.39
C MET A 93 -15.55 -5.84 17.31
N ALA A 94 -15.89 -6.53 18.40
CA ALA A 94 -15.96 -8.00 18.44
C ALA A 94 -16.76 -8.61 17.26
N HIS A 95 -17.83 -7.93 16.84
CA HIS A 95 -18.76 -8.42 15.81
C HIS A 95 -18.93 -7.47 14.60
N GLY A 96 -17.95 -6.60 14.31
CA GLY A 96 -18.02 -5.72 13.14
C GLY A 96 -17.08 -4.52 13.24
N ALA A 97 -17.48 -3.40 12.63
CA ALA A 97 -16.79 -2.13 12.79
C ALA A 97 -17.77 -0.95 12.71
N THR A 98 -17.47 0.13 13.44
CA THR A 98 -18.08 1.45 13.26
C THR A 98 -17.22 2.25 12.28
N VAL A 99 -17.85 2.85 11.26
CA VAL A 99 -17.13 3.46 10.13
C VAL A 99 -17.70 4.84 9.82
N ASN A 100 -16.82 5.86 9.73
CA ASN A 100 -17.17 7.24 9.39
C ASN A 100 -16.09 7.90 8.50
N ASP A 101 -16.48 8.82 7.62
CA ASP A 101 -15.53 9.66 6.88
C ASP A 101 -14.71 10.51 7.86
N ILE A 102 -13.38 10.51 7.73
CA ILE A 102 -12.51 11.51 8.37
C ILE A 102 -12.40 12.71 7.42
N ALA A 103 -11.91 12.48 6.21
CA ALA A 103 -11.60 13.56 5.29
C ALA A 103 -11.58 13.08 3.83
N ARG A 104 -11.92 13.97 2.90
CA ARG A 104 -11.86 13.72 1.45
C ARG A 104 -10.65 14.42 0.87
N LEU A 105 -9.72 13.65 0.30
CA LEU A 105 -8.46 14.18 -0.23
C LEU A 105 -8.73 14.93 -1.54
N PRO A 106 -8.46 16.25 -1.61
CA PRO A 106 -8.67 17.01 -2.83
C PRO A 106 -7.62 16.61 -3.88
N ASP A 107 -8.06 16.40 -5.12
CA ASP A 107 -7.20 16.12 -6.27
C ASP A 107 -6.22 14.95 -6.06
N ALA A 108 -6.60 13.97 -5.24
CA ALA A 108 -5.81 12.78 -5.01
C ALA A 108 -5.78 11.91 -6.29
N GLY A 109 -4.58 11.61 -6.79
CA GLY A 109 -4.42 10.76 -7.96
C GLY A 109 -4.39 9.27 -7.61
N LEU A 110 -3.43 8.84 -6.79
CA LEU A 110 -3.32 7.46 -6.30
C LEU A 110 -2.67 7.43 -4.91
N PRO A 111 -3.47 7.41 -3.82
CA PRO A 111 -2.97 7.36 -2.46
C PRO A 111 -2.52 5.95 -2.07
N ASN A 112 -1.29 5.60 -2.45
CA ASN A 112 -0.73 4.24 -2.38
C ASN A 112 0.09 3.96 -1.11
N GLY A 113 0.20 4.91 -0.19
CA GLY A 113 0.88 4.69 1.09
C GLY A 113 0.15 5.40 2.22
N LEU A 114 0.07 4.73 3.37
CA LEU A 114 -0.53 5.28 4.57
C LEU A 114 0.35 4.96 5.77
N THR A 115 0.65 5.97 6.57
CA THR A 115 1.30 5.79 7.85
C THR A 115 0.74 6.76 8.87
N VAL A 116 0.97 6.49 10.14
CA VAL A 116 0.47 7.31 11.25
C VAL A 116 1.67 7.83 12.01
N THR A 117 1.75 9.15 12.14
CA THR A 117 2.67 9.74 13.12
C THR A 117 1.90 9.89 14.41
N VAL A 118 2.34 9.18 15.45
CA VAL A 118 1.86 9.44 16.81
C VAL A 118 2.48 10.77 17.22
N THR A 119 1.68 11.82 17.22
CA THR A 119 2.10 13.13 17.71
C THR A 119 2.53 12.98 19.16
N SER A 120 3.73 13.48 19.45
CA SER A 120 4.43 13.46 20.74
C SER A 120 3.49 13.52 21.95
N LEU A 121 3.83 12.80 23.04
CA LEU A 121 3.14 12.79 24.36
C LEU A 121 2.91 14.19 24.97
N VAL A 122 3.42 15.25 24.35
CA VAL A 122 3.39 16.64 24.78
C VAL A 122 2.33 17.48 24.04
N THR A 123 1.83 17.01 22.89
CA THR A 123 0.81 17.75 22.12
C THR A 123 -0.56 17.09 22.25
N THR A 124 -1.59 17.87 22.59
CA THR A 124 -3.00 17.44 22.62
C THR A 124 -3.62 17.22 21.23
N ALA A 125 -2.80 17.20 20.18
CA ALA A 125 -3.29 16.98 18.82
C ALA A 125 -3.40 15.48 18.59
N GLY A 126 -4.60 15.01 18.24
CA GLY A 126 -4.84 13.61 17.89
C GLY A 126 -4.00 13.10 16.73
N PRO A 127 -4.14 11.80 16.41
CA PRO A 127 -3.27 11.12 15.47
C PRO A 127 -3.28 11.82 14.11
N ILE A 128 -2.09 11.89 13.53
CA ILE A 128 -1.90 12.43 12.19
C ILE A 128 -1.63 11.27 11.24
N VAL A 129 -2.45 11.20 10.20
CA VAL A 129 -2.28 10.26 9.10
C VAL A 129 -1.51 10.95 7.98
N LEU A 130 -0.44 10.30 7.52
CA LEU A 130 0.31 10.69 6.34
C LEU A 130 -0.10 9.78 5.18
N VAL A 131 -0.63 10.37 4.10
CA VAL A 131 -1.06 9.67 2.90
C VAL A 131 -0.11 10.01 1.74
N ALA A 132 0.74 9.07 1.35
CA ALA A 132 1.57 9.23 0.17
C ALA A 132 0.69 9.10 -1.09
N ASN A 133 0.83 10.04 -2.03
CA ASN A 133 0.07 10.06 -3.26
C ASN A 133 1.02 10.16 -4.46
N SER A 134 1.23 9.02 -5.12
CA SER A 134 2.24 8.90 -6.18
C SER A 134 1.87 9.67 -7.44
N PHE A 135 0.60 9.77 -7.82
CA PHE A 135 0.19 10.52 -9.02
C PHE A 135 0.14 12.03 -8.78
N ALA A 136 -0.16 12.45 -7.54
CA ALA A 136 -0.10 13.86 -7.17
C ALA A 136 1.32 14.33 -6.79
N GLY A 137 2.24 13.40 -6.49
CA GLY A 137 3.61 13.71 -6.06
C GLY A 137 3.66 14.43 -4.72
N CYS A 138 2.77 14.04 -3.80
CA CYS A 138 2.66 14.70 -2.52
C CYS A 138 2.46 13.70 -1.39
N VAL A 139 2.66 14.17 -0.16
CA VAL A 139 2.23 13.46 1.06
C VAL A 139 1.22 14.34 1.78
N TRP A 140 -0.03 13.92 1.77
CA TRP A 140 -1.08 14.57 2.54
C TRP A 140 -0.88 14.29 4.02
N LYS A 141 -1.10 15.31 4.84
CA LYS A 141 -1.19 15.25 6.29
C LYS A 141 -2.64 15.49 6.66
N VAL A 142 -3.26 14.47 7.26
CA VAL A 142 -4.66 14.48 7.68
C VAL A 142 -4.70 14.39 9.20
N ASN A 143 -5.31 15.39 9.84
CA ASN A 143 -5.62 15.32 11.26
C ASN A 143 -6.94 14.56 11.44
N THR A 144 -6.91 13.46 12.17
CA THR A 144 -8.08 12.57 12.28
C THR A 144 -9.19 13.12 13.16
N GLU A 145 -8.90 14.08 14.04
CA GLU A 145 -9.88 14.71 14.92
C GLU A 145 -10.56 15.92 14.27
N THR A 146 -9.79 16.74 13.56
CA THR A 146 -10.29 18.00 12.99
C THR A 146 -10.64 17.90 11.51
N ALA A 147 -10.38 16.76 10.88
CA ALA A 147 -10.47 16.55 9.43
C ALA A 147 -9.60 17.52 8.60
N ALA A 148 -8.67 18.25 9.22
CA ALA A 148 -7.82 19.20 8.54
C ALA A 148 -6.84 18.47 7.61
N ILE A 149 -6.80 18.90 6.35
CA ILE A 149 -5.92 18.36 5.31
C ILE A 149 -4.89 19.42 4.93
N THR A 150 -3.62 19.07 4.93
CA THR A 150 -2.52 19.89 4.40
C THR A 150 -1.55 19.01 3.62
N LYS A 151 -0.73 19.58 2.73
CA LYS A 151 0.39 18.84 2.16
C LYS A 151 1.60 19.00 3.08
N SER A 152 2.17 17.88 3.51
CA SER A 152 3.45 17.88 4.25
C SER A 152 4.65 17.89 3.30
N ILE A 153 4.49 17.27 2.13
CA ILE A 153 5.43 17.28 1.01
C ILE A 153 4.61 17.48 -0.27
N ASP A 154 5.11 18.30 -1.20
CA ASP A 154 4.52 18.53 -2.53
C ASP A 154 5.66 18.76 -3.51
N ASP A 155 6.14 17.69 -4.14
CA ASP A 155 7.35 17.71 -4.94
C ASP A 155 7.14 16.98 -6.28
N GLN A 156 7.47 17.65 -7.38
CA GLN A 156 7.30 17.12 -8.73
C GLN A 156 8.12 15.84 -8.95
N SER A 157 9.26 15.67 -8.27
CA SER A 157 10.08 14.45 -8.35
C SER A 157 9.41 13.21 -7.76
N MET A 158 8.38 13.40 -6.91
CA MET A 158 7.58 12.31 -6.36
C MET A 158 6.42 11.89 -7.26
N LYS A 159 6.12 12.64 -8.33
CA LYS A 159 5.08 12.25 -9.27
C LYS A 159 5.55 11.03 -10.06
N ALA A 160 4.71 10.00 -10.10
CA ALA A 160 4.87 8.90 -11.02
C ALA A 160 5.00 9.48 -12.44
N GLY A 161 6.09 9.10 -13.13
CA GLY A 161 6.20 9.37 -14.57
C GLY A 161 5.20 8.53 -15.37
N ASP A 162 5.24 8.66 -16.70
CA ASP A 162 4.26 8.04 -17.62
C ASP A 162 4.18 6.50 -17.55
N MET A 163 5.09 5.85 -16.82
CA MET A 163 5.21 4.38 -16.71
C MET A 163 5.63 3.99 -15.29
N SER A 164 4.72 4.04 -14.31
CA SER A 164 4.97 3.44 -13.00
C SER A 164 4.21 2.12 -12.89
N PRO A 165 4.89 0.95 -12.86
CA PRO A 165 4.22 -0.33 -12.72
C PRO A 165 3.55 -0.42 -11.35
N ILE A 166 2.23 -0.65 -11.35
CA ILE A 166 1.46 -0.96 -10.15
C ILE A 166 1.80 -2.41 -9.77
N ALA A 167 2.23 -2.62 -8.52
CA ALA A 167 2.34 -3.96 -7.97
C ALA A 167 0.93 -4.49 -7.68
N THR A 168 0.44 -5.40 -8.52
CA THR A 168 -0.78 -6.17 -8.27
C THR A 168 -0.39 -7.57 -7.84
N ASN A 169 -0.87 -8.04 -6.69
CA ASN A 169 -0.66 -9.42 -6.28
C ASN A 169 -1.64 -10.37 -7.01
N SER A 170 -1.15 -11.04 -8.05
CA SER A 170 -1.96 -11.96 -8.86
C SER A 170 -2.40 -13.23 -8.11
N ASP A 171 -1.74 -13.57 -7.01
CA ASP A 171 -1.78 -14.95 -6.49
C ASP A 171 -2.73 -15.13 -5.29
N ASN A 172 -3.48 -14.08 -4.89
CA ASN A 172 -4.48 -14.12 -3.82
C ASN A 172 -3.98 -14.76 -2.50
N ALA A 173 -2.70 -14.56 -2.22
CA ALA A 173 -1.98 -15.29 -1.19
C ALA A 173 -1.39 -14.32 -0.17
N LEU A 174 -1.59 -14.65 1.12
CA LEU A 174 -0.82 -14.04 2.19
C LEU A 174 0.38 -14.93 2.48
N VAL A 175 1.58 -14.39 2.27
CA VAL A 175 2.84 -15.13 2.38
C VAL A 175 3.58 -14.70 3.63
N LYS A 176 3.83 -15.64 4.55
CA LYS A 176 4.75 -15.43 5.68
C LYS A 176 6.16 -15.79 5.22
N VAL A 177 7.11 -14.89 5.35
CA VAL A 177 8.52 -15.13 4.99
C VAL A 177 9.35 -15.24 6.27
N SER A 178 10.16 -16.30 6.38
CA SER A 178 11.12 -16.49 7.47
C SER A 178 12.48 -15.91 7.12
N HIS A 179 13.30 -15.66 8.14
CA HIS A 179 14.69 -15.24 7.96
C HIS A 179 15.45 -16.31 7.15
N GLY A 180 15.93 -15.96 5.94
CA GLY A 180 16.55 -16.92 5.01
C GLY A 180 15.82 -17.11 3.67
N SER A 181 14.80 -16.28 3.37
CA SER A 181 14.03 -16.30 2.10
C SER A 181 13.13 -17.52 1.91
N GLU A 182 12.87 -18.29 2.96
CA GLU A 182 11.92 -19.40 2.93
C GLU A 182 10.50 -18.89 3.18
N VAL A 183 9.56 -19.27 2.31
CA VAL A 183 8.13 -19.05 2.52
C VAL A 183 7.65 -20.04 3.58
N ALA A 184 7.31 -19.52 4.76
CA ALA A 184 6.97 -20.30 5.94
C ALA A 184 5.49 -20.70 6.01
N ALA A 185 4.60 -19.93 5.37
CA ALA A 185 3.18 -20.24 5.27
C ALA A 185 2.53 -19.43 4.14
N VAL A 186 1.53 -20.03 3.49
CA VAL A 186 0.69 -19.38 2.48
C VAL A 186 -0.77 -19.54 2.90
N SER A 187 -1.46 -18.43 3.18
CA SER A 187 -2.92 -18.45 3.31
C SER A 187 -3.53 -18.18 1.94
N VAL A 188 -4.35 -19.10 1.46
CA VAL A 188 -5.21 -18.93 0.29
C VAL A 188 -6.66 -19.00 0.74
N ASP A 189 -7.33 -17.86 0.74
CA ASP A 189 -8.76 -17.75 1.02
C ASP A 189 -9.36 -16.82 -0.04
N SER A 190 -10.60 -17.08 -0.48
CA SER A 190 -11.27 -16.22 -1.47
C SER A 190 -11.52 -14.80 -0.92
N GLN A 191 -11.51 -14.62 0.39
CA GLN A 191 -11.55 -13.30 1.03
C GLN A 191 -10.21 -12.54 0.90
N LEU A 192 -9.11 -13.22 0.61
CA LEU A 192 -7.78 -12.63 0.41
C LEU A 192 -7.48 -12.32 -1.06
N MET A 193 -8.50 -12.30 -1.92
CA MET A 193 -8.27 -11.93 -3.31
C MET A 193 -7.82 -10.47 -3.41
N GLY A 194 -6.72 -10.23 -4.12
CA GLY A 194 -6.17 -8.91 -4.39
C GLY A 194 -5.82 -8.08 -3.15
N LEU A 195 -4.99 -8.62 -2.26
CA LEU A 195 -4.44 -7.89 -1.11
C LEU A 195 -3.62 -6.66 -1.52
N ILE A 196 -3.87 -5.55 -0.86
CA ILE A 196 -3.28 -4.25 -1.22
C ILE A 196 -2.38 -3.74 -0.11
N ALA A 197 -2.78 -3.95 1.15
CA ALA A 197 -2.03 -3.56 2.33
C ALA A 197 -2.35 -4.49 3.50
N ALA A 198 -1.45 -4.58 4.48
CA ALA A 198 -1.68 -5.34 5.71
C ALA A 198 -1.07 -4.64 6.92
N HIS A 199 -1.70 -4.79 8.09
CA HIS A 199 -1.23 -4.23 9.36
C HIS A 199 -1.59 -5.16 10.53
N PHE A 200 -0.64 -5.44 11.41
CA PHE A 200 -0.89 -6.23 12.63
C PHE A 200 -1.66 -5.42 13.67
N GLY A 201 -2.57 -6.05 14.40
CA GLY A 201 -3.11 -5.44 15.62
C GLY A 201 -2.02 -5.15 16.65
N ARG A 202 -2.21 -4.14 17.50
CA ARG A 202 -1.22 -3.72 18.52
C ARG A 202 -1.61 -4.03 19.96
N THR A 203 -2.79 -4.59 20.19
CA THR A 203 -3.35 -4.81 21.53
C THR A 203 -3.04 -6.22 22.04
N GLU A 204 -3.16 -6.46 23.34
CA GLU A 204 -3.05 -7.83 23.90
C GLU A 204 -4.11 -8.79 23.32
N ASP A 205 -5.27 -8.28 22.90
CA ASP A 205 -6.35 -9.10 22.36
C ASP A 205 -6.19 -9.41 20.86
N ASN A 206 -5.47 -8.56 20.12
CA ASN A 206 -5.38 -8.66 18.66
C ASN A 206 -3.95 -8.63 18.08
N TYR A 207 -2.90 -8.69 18.89
CA TYR A 207 -1.50 -8.72 18.40
C TYR A 207 -1.16 -9.91 17.49
N ARG A 208 -2.01 -10.94 17.47
CA ARG A 208 -1.91 -12.11 16.59
C ARG A 208 -2.80 -12.03 15.35
N THR A 209 -3.53 -10.91 15.19
CA THR A 209 -4.42 -10.67 14.07
C THR A 209 -3.74 -9.77 13.05
N LEU A 210 -3.72 -10.22 11.80
CA LEU A 210 -3.29 -9.42 10.67
C LEU A 210 -4.53 -8.87 9.96
N TYR A 211 -4.69 -7.56 9.95
CA TYR A 211 -5.75 -6.88 9.19
C TYR A 211 -5.25 -6.62 7.78
N VAL A 212 -6.01 -7.04 6.79
CA VAL A 212 -5.62 -6.98 5.39
C VAL A 212 -6.68 -6.23 4.59
N ALA A 213 -6.27 -5.21 3.84
CA ALA A 213 -7.10 -4.58 2.82
C ALA A 213 -7.04 -5.46 1.56
N ALA A 214 -8.20 -5.95 1.12
CA ALA A 214 -8.34 -6.85 -0.02
C ALA A 214 -9.23 -6.22 -1.11
N ASN A 215 -9.19 -6.81 -2.31
CA ASN A 215 -10.10 -6.47 -3.39
C ASN A 215 -11.55 -6.76 -2.97
N GLN A 216 -12.48 -6.26 -3.78
CA GLN A 216 -13.89 -6.20 -3.41
C GLN A 216 -14.10 -5.36 -2.16
N GLU A 217 -13.27 -4.35 -1.90
CA GLU A 217 -13.58 -3.26 -0.97
C GLU A 217 -13.71 -3.74 0.49
N ARG A 218 -12.92 -4.75 0.88
CA ARG A 218 -13.01 -5.42 2.19
C ARG A 218 -11.76 -5.26 3.04
N VAL A 219 -11.98 -5.10 4.34
CA VAL A 219 -10.95 -5.38 5.34
C VAL A 219 -11.23 -6.75 5.94
N VAL A 220 -10.20 -7.58 5.97
CA VAL A 220 -10.23 -8.96 6.43
C VAL A 220 -9.32 -9.10 7.63
N ALA A 221 -9.82 -9.71 8.72
CA ALA A 221 -9.00 -10.08 9.85
C ALA A 221 -8.51 -11.53 9.67
N VAL A 222 -7.21 -11.77 9.81
CA VAL A 222 -6.58 -13.09 9.68
C VAL A 222 -5.84 -13.44 10.97
N GLN A 223 -6.21 -14.54 11.63
CA GLN A 223 -5.46 -15.03 12.79
C GLN A 223 -4.16 -15.71 12.36
N VAL A 224 -3.00 -15.14 12.69
CA VAL A 224 -1.70 -15.60 12.17
C VAL A 224 -1.26 -16.96 12.75
N ASP A 225 -1.68 -17.28 13.97
CA ASP A 225 -1.40 -18.59 14.59
C ASP A 225 -2.15 -19.75 13.90
N SER A 226 -3.21 -19.44 13.15
CA SER A 226 -3.93 -20.44 12.36
C SER A 226 -3.24 -20.76 11.03
N LEU A 227 -2.23 -19.96 10.63
CA LEU A 227 -1.52 -20.11 9.35
C LEU A 227 -0.41 -21.17 9.39
N SER A 228 -0.15 -21.80 10.54
CA SER A 228 0.96 -22.75 10.73
C SER A 228 0.53 -24.22 10.65
N ARG A 229 -0.36 -24.58 9.72
CA ARG A 229 -0.69 -25.99 9.43
C ARG A 229 -0.49 -26.32 7.96
#